data_AF-A0A968XQT2-F1
#
_entry.id   AF-A0A968XQT2-F1
#
_cell.length_a   1.000
_cell.length_b   1.000
_cell.length_c   1.000
_cell.angle_alpha   90.00
_cell.angle_beta   90.00
_cell.angle_gamma   90.00
#
_symmetry.space_group_name_H-M   'P 1'
#
loop_
_entity.id
_entity.type
_entity.pdbx_description
1 polymer ?
#
loop_
_entity_poly.entity_id
_entity_poly.type
_entity_poly.pdbx_seq_one_letter_code
_entity_poly.pdbx_strand_id
1 'polypeptide(L)'
;MQKLLLLAIVVSPIFPGSTAVGAEIARPNVLMIPVDDLADYVSILQNHPGIKTPNFDRLAKRSVNFTRAYCAAPICQRPGRPSSPA
;
A
#
# COMPACT_ATOMS: atom_id res chain seq x y z
N MET A 1 -12.72 -16.76 64.89
CA MET A 1 -14.19 -16.84 64.71
C MET A 1 -14.58 -16.20 63.37
N GLN A 2 -14.20 -16.84 62.26
CA GLN A 2 -15.09 -17.51 61.29
C GLN A 2 -16.18 -16.66 60.62
N LYS A 3 -16.10 -15.32 60.61
CA LYS A 3 -17.09 -14.48 59.89
C LYS A 3 -16.51 -13.43 58.95
N LEU A 4 -15.18 -13.25 58.95
CA LEU A 4 -14.52 -12.23 58.11
C LEU A 4 -13.90 -12.79 56.82
N LEU A 5 -13.92 -14.12 56.63
CA LEU A 5 -13.33 -14.79 55.47
C LEU A 5 -14.29 -14.94 54.27
N LEU A 6 -15.56 -14.57 54.43
CA LEU A 6 -16.61 -14.77 53.42
C LEU A 6 -16.84 -13.57 52.49
N LEU A 7 -16.25 -12.40 52.78
CA LEU A 7 -16.41 -11.21 51.92
C LEU A 7 -15.39 -11.13 50.77
N ALA A 8 -14.36 -11.98 50.76
CA ALA A 8 -13.28 -11.95 49.77
C ALA A 8 -13.59 -12.73 48.47
N ILE A 9 -14.74 -13.42 48.39
CA ILE A 9 -15.08 -14.32 47.26
C ILE A 9 -16.02 -13.65 46.24
N VAL A 10 -16.65 -12.51 46.56
CA VAL A 10 -17.71 -11.90 45.73
C VAL A 10 -17.20 -10.82 44.75
N VAL A 11 -15.93 -10.43 44.82
CA VAL A 11 -15.33 -9.47 43.87
C VAL A 11 -14.04 -10.04 43.28
N SER A 12 -14.13 -11.27 42.76
CA SER A 12 -13.18 -11.69 41.72
C SER A 12 -13.66 -11.06 40.42
N PRO A 13 -12.83 -10.28 39.71
CA PRO A 13 -13.25 -9.67 38.47
C PRO A 13 -13.39 -10.80 37.46
N ILE A 14 -14.63 -11.01 36.99
CA ILE A 14 -14.87 -11.63 35.70
C ILE A 14 -14.31 -10.62 34.69
N PHE A 15 -12.99 -10.65 34.49
CA PHE A 15 -12.34 -10.07 33.32
C PHE A 15 -12.81 -10.96 32.17
N PRO A 16 -13.73 -10.52 31.28
CA PRO A 16 -13.91 -11.21 30.02
C PRO A 16 -12.53 -11.21 29.38
N GLY A 17 -11.99 -12.41 29.16
CA GLY A 17 -10.74 -12.59 28.46
C GLY A 17 -10.79 -11.77 27.20
N SER A 18 -9.98 -10.72 27.15
CA SER A 18 -9.66 -10.04 25.91
C SER A 18 -8.94 -11.09 25.07
N THR A 19 -9.69 -11.76 24.21
CA THR A 19 -9.14 -12.43 23.05
C THR A 19 -8.61 -11.32 22.17
N ALA A 20 -7.42 -10.85 22.51
CA ALA A 20 -6.57 -10.17 21.55
C ALA A 20 -6.32 -11.20 20.45
N VAL A 21 -7.22 -11.22 19.45
CA VAL A 21 -6.90 -11.69 18.12
C VAL A 21 -5.78 -10.76 17.69
N GLY A 22 -4.54 -11.19 17.95
CA GLY A 22 -3.38 -10.61 17.32
C GLY A 22 -3.63 -10.76 15.84
N ALA A 23 -4.05 -9.69 15.19
CA ALA A 23 -4.02 -9.60 13.75
C ALA A 23 -2.55 -9.79 13.39
N GLU A 24 -2.17 -11.01 13.02
CA GLU A 24 -0.91 -11.27 12.35
C GLU A 24 -0.92 -10.30 11.18
N ILE A 25 -0.04 -9.30 11.23
CA ILE A 25 0.10 -8.32 10.15
C ILE A 25 0.70 -9.13 8.99
N ALA A 26 -0.19 -9.76 8.23
CA ALA A 26 0.16 -10.54 7.08
C ALA A 26 0.93 -9.61 6.15
N ARG A 27 2.16 -10.00 5.83
CA ARG A 27 3.03 -9.20 4.97
C ARG A 27 2.30 -8.95 3.66
N PRO A 28 2.10 -7.68 3.25
CA PRO A 28 1.38 -7.40 2.02
C PRO A 28 2.19 -7.91 0.82
N ASN A 29 1.49 -8.43 -0.18
CA ASN A 29 2.10 -8.74 -1.47
C ASN A 29 2.32 -7.43 -2.24
N VAL A 30 3.53 -7.24 -2.76
CA VAL A 30 3.88 -6.06 -3.56
C VAL A 30 4.02 -6.49 -5.02
N LEU A 31 3.17 -5.93 -5.89
CA LEU A 31 3.24 -6.11 -7.34
C LEU A 31 3.74 -4.82 -7.98
N MET A 32 4.92 -4.87 -8.61
CA MET A 32 5.49 -3.76 -9.37
C MET A 32 5.27 -4.00 -10.87
N ILE A 33 4.68 -3.02 -11.56
CA ILE A 33 4.40 -3.07 -13.00
C ILE A 33 5.15 -1.93 -13.68
N PRO A 34 6.41 -2.13 -14.12
CA PRO A 34 7.10 -1.16 -14.96
C PRO A 34 6.54 -1.23 -16.39
N VAL A 35 6.36 -0.07 -17.02
CA VAL A 35 5.96 0.02 -18.43
C VAL A 35 7.02 0.83 -19.15
N ASP A 36 7.56 0.28 -20.23
CA ASP A 36 8.61 0.91 -21.04
C ASP A 36 7.99 1.99 -21.95
N ASP A 37 8.69 3.12 -22.09
CA ASP A 37 8.30 4.26 -22.94
C ASP A 37 6.85 4.78 -22.74
N LEU A 38 6.27 4.61 -21.55
CA LEU A 38 4.94 5.17 -21.25
C LEU A 38 5.03 6.68 -20.98
N ALA A 39 4.57 7.46 -21.95
CA ALA A 39 4.38 8.90 -21.81
C ALA A 39 3.14 9.25 -20.96
N ASP A 40 2.96 10.54 -20.68
CA ASP A 40 1.86 11.09 -19.87
C ASP A 40 0.50 11.15 -20.58
N TYR A 41 0.36 10.47 -21.72
CA TYR A 41 -0.86 10.37 -22.51
C TYR A 41 -1.97 9.53 -21.86
N VAL A 42 -1.72 8.95 -20.68
CA VAL A 42 -2.76 8.24 -19.92
C VAL A 42 -3.88 9.19 -19.49
N SER A 43 -5.12 8.68 -19.51
CA SER A 43 -6.34 9.44 -19.19
C SER A 43 -6.27 10.16 -17.84
N ILE A 44 -5.53 9.59 -16.89
CA ILE A 44 -5.39 10.09 -15.51
C ILE A 44 -4.44 11.29 -15.37
N LEU A 45 -3.60 11.59 -16.37
CA LEU A 45 -2.64 12.70 -16.34
C LEU A 45 -3.07 13.85 -17.25
N GLN A 46 -2.88 13.72 -18.56
CA GLN A 46 -3.16 14.81 -19.52
C GLN A 46 -4.42 14.57 -20.37
N ASN A 47 -5.13 13.46 -20.16
CA ASN A 47 -6.37 13.09 -20.85
C ASN A 47 -6.35 13.38 -22.36
N HIS A 48 -5.36 12.80 -23.05
CA HIS A 48 -5.12 13.05 -24.47
C HIS A 48 -6.31 12.57 -25.32
N PRO A 49 -6.79 13.36 -26.30
CA PRO A 49 -7.97 13.02 -27.10
C PRO A 49 -7.73 11.72 -27.87
N GLY A 50 -8.55 10.70 -27.60
CA GLY A 50 -8.52 9.40 -28.28
C GLY A 50 -7.87 8.26 -27.48
N ILE A 51 -7.16 8.54 -26.39
CA ILE A 51 -6.56 7.51 -25.54
C ILE A 51 -7.58 7.03 -24.49
N LYS A 52 -7.87 5.73 -24.50
CA LYS A 52 -8.78 5.09 -23.54
C LYS A 52 -8.02 4.13 -22.64
N THR A 53 -7.90 4.47 -21.36
CA THR A 53 -7.19 3.66 -20.36
C THR A 53 -8.07 3.30 -19.15
N PRO A 54 -9.18 2.55 -19.36
CA PRO A 54 -10.19 2.29 -18.32
C PRO A 54 -9.65 1.51 -17.11
N ASN A 55 -8.62 0.67 -17.32
CA ASN A 55 -7.98 -0.06 -16.22
C ASN A 55 -7.12 0.85 -15.35
N PHE A 56 -6.42 1.82 -15.94
CA PHE A 56 -5.69 2.84 -15.19
C PHE A 56 -6.67 3.75 -14.44
N ASP A 57 -7.78 4.14 -15.06
CA ASP A 57 -8.82 4.93 -14.38
C ASP A 57 -9.39 4.20 -13.15
N ARG A 58 -9.66 2.90 -13.30
CA ARG A 58 -10.13 2.07 -12.18
C ARG A 58 -9.09 1.96 -11.07
N LEU A 59 -7.80 1.85 -11.41
CA LEU A 59 -6.72 1.81 -10.43
C LEU A 59 -6.58 3.16 -9.72
N ALA A 60 -6.56 4.26 -10.48
CA ALA A 60 -6.42 5.62 -10.00
C ALA A 60 -7.51 6.04 -8.99
N LYS A 61 -8.73 5.53 -9.13
CA LYS A 61 -9.83 5.78 -8.17
C LYS A 61 -9.59 5.18 -6.78
N ARG A 62 -8.74 4.15 -6.68
CA ARG A 62 -8.44 3.44 -5.43
C ARG A 62 -6.97 3.55 -5.00
N SER A 63 -6.19 4.39 -5.68
CA SER A 63 -4.76 4.58 -5.44
C SER A 63 -4.41 6.05 -5.27
N VAL A 64 -3.20 6.31 -4.79
CA VAL A 64 -2.61 7.64 -4.81
C VAL A 64 -1.90 7.83 -6.15
N ASN A 65 -2.19 8.92 -6.85
CA ASN A 65 -1.58 9.25 -8.13
C ASN A 65 -0.52 10.33 -7.95
N PHE A 66 0.69 10.08 -8.43
CA PHE A 66 1.78 11.05 -8.42
C PHE A 66 1.79 11.82 -9.74
N THR A 67 1.28 13.06 -9.75
CA THR A 67 1.23 13.91 -10.95
C THR A 67 2.57 14.53 -11.32
N ARG A 68 3.58 14.41 -10.45
CA ARG A 68 4.93 14.98 -10.61
C ARG A 68 6.01 13.92 -10.39
N ALA A 69 5.86 12.76 -11.02
CA ALA A 69 6.87 11.70 -11.02
C ALA A 69 7.83 11.92 -12.20
N TYR A 70 9.13 12.08 -11.92
CA TYR A 70 10.17 12.31 -12.93
C TYR A 70 11.15 11.13 -12.97
N CYS A 71 11.55 10.73 -14.17
CA CYS A 71 12.68 9.83 -14.34
C CYS A 71 14.00 10.62 -14.23
N ALA A 72 14.99 10.07 -13.52
CA ALA A 72 16.30 10.71 -13.39
C ALA A 72 17.04 10.86 -14.73
N ALA A 73 16.82 9.93 -15.67
CA ALA A 73 17.36 9.98 -17.01
C ALA A 73 16.35 9.38 -18.00
N PRO A 74 15.95 10.08 -19.07
CA PRO A 74 14.98 9.59 -20.06
C PRO A 74 15.65 8.65 -21.07
N ILE A 75 16.37 7.65 -20.58
CA ILE A 75 17.06 6.65 -21.40
C ILE A 75 16.77 5.25 -20.87
N CYS A 76 16.42 4.33 -21.77
CA CYS A 76 16.36 2.91 -21.45
C CYS A 76 17.81 2.41 -21.30
N GLN A 77 18.30 2.38 -20.07
CA GLN A 77 19.66 1.93 -19.80
C GLN A 77 19.78 0.45 -20.09
N ARG A 78 20.66 0.10 -21.04
CA ARG A 78 21.02 -1.29 -21.26
C ARG A 78 21.84 -1.78 -20.06
N PRO A 79 21.49 -2.94 -19.46
CA PRO A 79 22.27 -3.49 -18.37
C PRO A 79 23.73 -3.65 -18.78
N GLY A 80 24.66 -3.04 -18.03
CA GLY A 80 26.10 -3.21 -18.22
C GLY A 80 26.83 -2.18 -19.09
N ARG A 81 26.14 -1.20 -19.70
CA ARG A 81 26.83 -0.06 -20.35
C ARG A 81 26.56 1.23 -19.57
N PRO A 82 27.52 1.78 -18.81
CA PRO A 82 27.38 3.15 -18.33
C PRO A 82 27.13 4.03 -19.55
N SER A 83 26.16 4.96 -19.45
CA SER A 83 25.89 5.94 -20.49
C SER A 83 27.22 6.52 -20.95
N SER A 84 27.62 6.20 -22.18
CA SER A 84 28.89 6.69 -22.73
C SER A 84 28.89 8.20 -22.55
N PRO A 85 29.94 8.81 -21.96
CA PRO A 85 30.08 10.25 -22.07
C PRO A 85 30.22 10.52 -23.58
N ALA A 86 29.31 11.34 -24.10
CA ALA A 86 29.55 12.00 -25.38
C ALA A 86 30.70 12.99 -25.21
#